data_AF-A0A9E2KZX3-F1
#
_entry.id   AF-A0A9E2KZX3-F1
#
_cell.length_a   1.000
_cell.length_b   1.000
_cell.length_c   1.000
_cell.angle_alpha   90.00
_cell.angle_beta   90.00
_cell.angle_gamma   90.00
#
_symmetry.space_group_name_H-M   'P 1'
#
loop_
_entity.id
_entity.type
_entity.pdbx_description
1 polymer ?
#
loop_
_entity_poly.entity_id
_entity_poly.type
_entity_poly.pdbx_seq_one_letter_code
_entity_poly.pdbx_strand_id
1 'polypeptide(L)'
;MDIINTDGTFRRYYKNSNLKERGKYINNEYDGEIINYLPDGQICQKRYFNKGILETIISYKNNDELVLNNEDILENVFILRNKGKNDKLRAFPSSLFKEIDFIPTYYKNENFIGELLLKIWGDNCLWLIFLVDDRKVIKIVVYRDKNGFYAPKKTKFDFSDKDLWTGRFKINVLQAKTNTRLLKPVYVDNIEILD
;
A
#
# COMPACT_ATOMS: atom_id res chain seq x y z
N MET A 1 -0.03 -15.29 11.71
CA MET A 1 -0.04 -14.49 12.95
C MET A 1 0.83 -13.26 12.69
N ASP A 2 0.46 -12.10 13.20
CA ASP A 2 1.31 -10.91 13.13
C ASP A 2 1.68 -10.51 14.56
N ILE A 3 2.97 -10.40 14.83
CA ILE A 3 3.51 -9.99 16.13
C ILE A 3 4.09 -8.59 15.93
N ILE A 4 3.64 -7.63 16.74
CA ILE A 4 4.19 -6.29 16.75
C ILE A 4 4.54 -5.94 18.20
N ASN A 5 5.80 -5.64 18.44
CA ASN A 5 6.34 -5.31 19.75
C ASN A 5 6.19 -3.82 20.04
N THR A 6 6.26 -3.44 21.32
CA THR A 6 6.12 -2.04 21.78
C THR A 6 7.20 -1.11 21.25
N ASP A 7 8.36 -1.66 20.84
CA ASP A 7 9.46 -0.93 20.21
C ASP A 7 9.25 -0.70 18.70
N GLY A 8 8.11 -1.12 18.15
CA GLY A 8 7.75 -1.01 16.75
C GLY A 8 8.29 -2.14 15.86
N THR A 9 9.08 -3.07 16.39
CA THR A 9 9.53 -4.23 15.62
C THR A 9 8.37 -5.18 15.35
N PHE A 10 8.34 -5.78 14.17
CA PHE A 10 7.27 -6.70 13.80
C PHE A 10 7.80 -7.96 13.11
N ARG A 11 6.99 -9.01 13.21
CA ARG A 11 7.13 -10.26 12.46
C ARG A 11 5.75 -10.69 11.95
N ARG A 12 5.67 -11.03 10.67
CA ARG A 12 4.48 -11.64 10.06
C ARG A 12 4.80 -13.06 9.69
N TYR A 13 3.80 -13.94 9.79
CA TYR A 13 3.96 -15.37 9.54
C TYR A 13 2.96 -15.85 8.50
N TYR A 14 3.41 -16.77 7.66
CA TYR A 14 2.55 -17.54 6.76
C TYR A 14 1.54 -18.39 7.53
N LYS A 15 0.54 -18.96 6.82
CA LYS A 15 -0.44 -19.89 7.42
C LYS A 15 0.20 -21.14 8.01
N ASN A 16 1.33 -21.57 7.45
CA ASN A 16 2.14 -22.69 7.95
C ASN A 16 3.07 -22.29 9.12
N SER A 17 2.91 -21.09 9.68
CA SER A 17 3.71 -20.54 10.79
C SER A 17 5.17 -20.22 10.47
N ASN A 18 5.61 -20.34 9.22
CA ASN A 18 6.95 -19.89 8.82
C ASN A 18 7.01 -18.36 8.76
N LEU A 19 8.17 -17.80 9.08
CA LEU A 19 8.39 -16.35 9.03
C LEU A 19 8.19 -15.88 7.59
N LYS A 20 7.32 -14.89 7.40
CA LYS A 20 7.01 -14.27 6.10
C LYS A 20 7.72 -12.94 5.94
N GLU A 21 7.79 -12.16 7.00
CA GLU A 21 8.32 -10.81 6.95
C GLU A 21 8.74 -10.34 8.33
N ARG A 22 9.78 -9.50 8.39
CA ARG A 22 10.14 -8.78 9.62
C ARG A 22 10.66 -7.39 9.30
N GLY A 23 10.58 -6.50 10.28
CA GLY A 23 11.12 -5.15 10.16
C GLY A 23 10.72 -4.29 11.34
N LYS A 24 10.71 -2.96 11.13
CA LYS A 24 10.36 -1.99 12.15
C LYS A 24 9.39 -0.93 11.62
N TYR A 25 8.51 -0.48 12.52
CA TYR A 25 7.72 0.72 12.34
C TYR A 25 8.18 1.81 13.30
N ILE A 26 8.27 3.05 12.81
CA ILE A 26 8.40 4.26 13.63
C ILE A 26 7.29 5.21 13.19
N ASN A 27 6.54 5.78 14.15
CA ASN A 27 5.41 6.68 13.88
C ASN A 27 4.40 6.11 12.87
N ASN A 28 4.08 4.81 12.97
CA ASN A 28 3.17 4.07 12.09
C ASN A 28 3.63 3.95 10.62
N GLU A 29 4.92 4.11 10.35
CA GLU A 29 5.53 3.98 9.02
C GLU A 29 6.68 2.99 9.06
N TYR A 30 6.95 2.30 7.94
CA TYR A 30 8.16 1.48 7.86
C TYR A 30 9.40 2.33 8.02
N ASP A 31 10.38 1.78 8.72
CA ASP A 31 11.67 2.42 8.97
C ASP A 31 12.79 1.37 8.94
N GLY A 32 13.88 1.69 8.25
CA GLY A 32 15.03 0.82 8.10
C GLY A 32 14.78 -0.38 7.18
N GLU A 33 15.44 -1.50 7.47
CA GLU A 33 15.38 -2.72 6.67
C GLU A 33 14.12 -3.54 7.00
N ILE A 34 13.37 -3.89 5.95
CA ILE A 34 12.28 -4.86 5.97
C ILE A 34 12.70 -6.05 5.14
N ILE A 35 12.60 -7.26 5.69
CA ILE A 35 13.00 -8.50 5.02
C ILE A 35 11.78 -9.37 4.80
N ASN A 36 11.60 -9.84 3.58
CA ASN A 36 10.58 -10.80 3.19
C ASN A 36 11.21 -12.16 2.89
N TYR A 37 10.53 -13.20 3.32
CA TYR A 37 10.95 -14.59 3.23
C TYR A 37 9.95 -15.38 2.40
N LEU A 38 10.42 -16.37 1.65
CA LEU A 38 9.60 -17.41 1.04
C LEU A 38 9.07 -18.39 2.10
N PRO A 39 8.04 -19.21 1.78
CA PRO A 39 7.51 -20.20 2.70
C PRO A 39 8.51 -21.22 3.21
N ASP A 40 9.63 -21.44 2.52
CA ASP A 40 10.73 -22.33 2.91
C ASP A 40 11.80 -21.63 3.79
N GLY A 41 11.66 -20.33 4.06
CA GLY A 41 12.56 -19.54 4.89
C GLY A 41 13.68 -18.83 4.12
N GLN A 42 13.79 -18.99 2.81
CA GLN A 42 14.76 -18.23 2.01
C GLN A 42 14.35 -16.76 1.91
N ILE A 43 15.33 -15.84 1.90
CA ILE A 43 15.03 -14.41 1.69
C ILE A 43 14.69 -14.22 0.21
N CYS A 44 13.51 -13.68 -0.09
CA CYS A 44 13.13 -13.29 -1.45
C CYS A 44 13.27 -11.80 -1.71
N GLN A 45 13.24 -10.96 -0.67
CA GLN A 45 13.31 -9.51 -0.86
C GLN A 45 13.81 -8.80 0.40
N LYS A 46 14.58 -7.74 0.20
CA LYS A 46 14.90 -6.72 1.20
C LYS A 46 14.40 -5.37 0.71
N ARG A 47 13.88 -4.57 1.62
CA ARG A 47 13.40 -3.20 1.34
C ARG A 47 13.96 -2.25 2.38
N TYR A 48 14.43 -1.11 1.92
CA TYR A 48 15.03 -0.08 2.79
C TYR A 48 14.15 1.15 2.79
N PHE A 49 13.71 1.55 3.98
CA PHE A 49 12.87 2.71 4.18
C PHE A 49 13.56 3.79 5.00
N ASN A 50 13.32 5.05 4.63
CA ASN A 50 13.72 6.23 5.39
C ASN A 50 12.49 7.13 5.57
N LYS A 51 12.03 7.32 6.82
CA LYS A 51 10.82 8.12 7.13
C LYS A 51 9.58 7.69 6.31
N GLY A 52 9.43 6.38 6.10
CA GLY A 52 8.37 5.78 5.31
C GLY A 52 8.50 5.93 3.78
N ILE A 53 9.58 6.50 3.26
CA ILE A 53 9.92 6.51 1.82
C ILE A 53 10.71 5.23 1.52
N LEU A 54 10.29 4.49 0.51
CA LEU A 54 11.01 3.32 0.02
C LEU A 54 12.19 3.77 -0.85
N GLU A 55 13.41 3.59 -0.36
CA GLU A 55 14.64 4.02 -1.04
C GLU A 55 15.14 2.95 -2.01
N THR A 56 15.10 1.69 -1.61
CA THR A 56 15.64 0.58 -2.39
C THR A 56 14.91 -0.73 -2.11
N ILE A 57 14.70 -1.52 -3.16
CA ILE A 57 14.28 -2.91 -3.11
C ILE A 57 15.41 -3.76 -3.69
N ILE A 58 15.75 -4.84 -3.00
CA ILE A 58 16.59 -5.91 -3.52
C ILE A 58 15.73 -7.16 -3.58
N SER A 59 15.48 -7.70 -4.78
CA SER A 59 14.71 -8.91 -4.98
C SER A 59 15.61 -10.05 -5.45
N TYR A 60 15.43 -11.23 -4.86
CA TYR A 60 16.17 -12.45 -5.21
C TYR A 60 15.24 -13.38 -5.98
N LYS A 61 15.48 -13.57 -7.28
CA LYS A 61 14.65 -14.42 -8.14
C LYS A 61 15.55 -15.35 -8.96
N ASN A 62 15.37 -16.66 -8.81
CA ASN A 62 16.14 -17.67 -9.55
C ASN A 62 17.68 -17.53 -9.43
N ASN A 63 18.17 -17.14 -8.25
CA ASN A 63 19.59 -16.79 -7.98
C ASN A 63 20.08 -15.47 -8.58
N ASP A 64 19.22 -14.72 -9.29
CA ASP A 64 19.53 -13.37 -9.74
C ASP A 64 19.12 -12.34 -8.68
N GLU A 65 19.92 -11.29 -8.57
CA GLU A 65 19.64 -10.11 -7.75
C GLU A 65 19.14 -8.97 -8.65
N LEU A 66 17.94 -8.47 -8.36
CA LEU A 66 17.40 -7.26 -8.96
C LEU A 66 17.37 -6.15 -7.91
N VAL A 67 18.05 -5.04 -8.19
CA VAL A 67 18.04 -3.84 -7.36
C VAL A 67 17.22 -2.76 -8.06
N LEU A 68 16.24 -2.21 -7.35
CA LEU A 68 15.42 -1.08 -7.81
C LEU A 68 15.50 0.03 -6.77
N ASN A 69 15.80 1.25 -7.20
CA ASN A 69 15.73 2.43 -6.36
C ASN A 69 14.31 3.05 -6.40
N ASN A 70 14.08 4.10 -5.60
CA ASN A 70 12.80 4.81 -5.56
C ASN A 70 12.34 5.33 -6.93
N GLU A 71 13.24 5.84 -7.76
CA GLU A 71 12.93 6.41 -9.08
C GLU A 71 12.48 5.29 -10.04
N ASP A 72 13.20 4.16 -10.06
CA ASP A 72 12.81 2.98 -10.86
C ASP A 72 11.40 2.49 -10.47
N ILE A 73 11.11 2.51 -9.16
CA ILE A 73 9.80 2.11 -8.62
C ILE A 73 8.71 3.07 -9.07
N LEU A 74 8.95 4.38 -8.95
CA LEU A 74 8.00 5.40 -9.36
C LEU A 74 7.73 5.32 -10.87
N GLU A 75 8.77 5.19 -11.68
CA GLU A 75 8.66 5.02 -13.13
C GLU A 75 7.75 3.83 -13.47
N ASN A 76 8.00 2.66 -12.88
CA ASN A 76 7.18 1.46 -13.08
C ASN A 76 5.71 1.69 -12.69
N VAL A 77 5.46 2.37 -11.57
CA VAL A 77 4.09 2.68 -11.14
C VAL A 77 3.41 3.68 -12.09
N PHE A 78 4.13 4.67 -12.62
CA PHE A 78 3.61 5.61 -13.62
C PHE A 78 3.31 4.93 -14.96
N ILE A 79 4.13 3.97 -15.40
CA ILE A 79 3.87 3.15 -16.58
C ILE A 79 2.55 2.38 -16.39
N LEU A 80 2.37 1.73 -15.24
CA LEU A 80 1.13 1.02 -14.91
C LEU A 80 -0.07 1.96 -14.86
N ARG A 81 0.07 3.15 -14.26
CA ARG A 81 -0.99 4.17 -14.25
C ARG A 81 -1.43 4.53 -15.66
N ASN A 82 -0.48 4.85 -16.54
CA ASN A 82 -0.76 5.23 -17.91
C ASN A 82 -1.43 4.09 -18.68
N LYS A 83 -0.99 2.86 -18.46
CA LYS A 83 -1.67 1.67 -18.99
C LYS A 83 -3.12 1.59 -18.51
N GLY A 84 -3.37 1.70 -17.22
CA GLY A 84 -4.71 1.65 -16.65
C GLY A 84 -5.64 2.72 -17.21
N LYS A 85 -5.12 3.94 -17.41
CA LYS A 85 -5.82 5.06 -18.06
C LYS A 85 -6.15 4.78 -19.52
N ASN A 86 -5.15 4.39 -20.32
CA ASN A 86 -5.30 4.16 -21.75
C ASN A 86 -6.26 3.01 -22.04
N ASP A 87 -6.17 1.94 -21.25
CA ASP A 87 -7.02 0.76 -21.35
C ASP A 87 -8.41 1.00 -20.72
N LYS A 88 -8.67 2.19 -20.16
CA LYS A 88 -9.92 2.57 -19.47
C LYS A 88 -10.36 1.56 -18.41
N LEU A 89 -9.39 1.02 -17.67
CA LEU A 89 -9.66 0.02 -16.65
C LEU A 89 -10.45 0.66 -15.49
N ARG A 90 -11.28 -0.13 -14.81
CA ARG A 90 -11.84 0.31 -13.52
C ARG A 90 -10.80 0.19 -12.41
N ALA A 91 -10.10 -0.93 -12.40
CA ALA A 91 -8.97 -1.24 -11.56
C ALA A 91 -8.24 -2.46 -12.15
N PHE A 92 -6.97 -2.64 -11.77
CA PHE A 92 -6.20 -3.83 -12.09
C PHE A 92 -6.67 -5.05 -11.28
N PRO A 93 -6.46 -6.28 -11.80
CA PRO A 93 -6.70 -7.49 -11.03
C PRO A 93 -5.75 -7.60 -9.82
N SER A 94 -6.18 -8.33 -8.78
CA SER A 94 -5.37 -8.59 -7.57
C SER A 94 -4.04 -9.28 -7.86
N SER A 95 -3.88 -9.93 -9.01
CA SER A 95 -2.61 -10.52 -9.44
C SER A 95 -1.48 -9.50 -9.55
N LEU A 96 -1.79 -8.26 -9.99
CA LEU A 96 -0.82 -7.18 -10.07
C LEU A 96 -0.22 -6.85 -8.70
N PHE A 97 -0.98 -7.07 -7.62
CA PHE A 97 -0.50 -6.76 -6.28
C PHE A 97 0.77 -7.53 -5.89
N LYS A 98 1.00 -8.73 -6.45
CA LYS A 98 2.26 -9.46 -6.22
C LYS A 98 3.49 -8.71 -6.73
N GLU A 99 3.32 -7.86 -7.74
CA GLU A 99 4.41 -7.08 -8.35
C GLU A 99 4.71 -5.79 -7.58
N ILE A 100 3.77 -5.34 -6.75
CA ILE A 100 3.85 -4.07 -6.02
C ILE A 100 3.56 -4.22 -4.51
N ASP A 101 3.72 -5.44 -3.98
CA ASP A 101 3.47 -5.75 -2.58
C ASP A 101 4.45 -5.03 -1.64
N PHE A 102 5.53 -4.50 -2.20
CA PHE A 102 6.49 -3.61 -1.55
C PHE A 102 5.85 -2.29 -1.07
N ILE A 103 4.75 -1.83 -1.69
CA ILE A 103 4.11 -0.55 -1.37
C ILE A 103 3.46 -0.63 0.03
N PRO A 104 3.88 0.21 0.98
CA PRO A 104 3.40 0.16 2.35
C PRO A 104 1.93 0.52 2.47
N THR A 105 1.21 -0.20 3.34
CA THR A 105 -0.11 0.24 3.78
C THR A 105 0.02 1.46 4.69
N TYR A 106 -0.83 2.47 4.51
CA TYR A 106 -0.87 3.66 5.34
C TYR A 106 -1.56 3.39 6.68
N TYR A 107 -0.87 3.71 7.80
CA TYR A 107 -1.38 3.49 9.17
C TYR A 107 -1.44 4.77 10.02
N LYS A 108 -0.99 5.91 9.50
CA LYS A 108 -1.02 7.18 10.21
C LYS A 108 -2.43 7.76 10.29
N ASN A 109 -2.78 8.30 11.45
CA ASN A 109 -4.04 9.03 11.65
C ASN A 109 -3.88 10.51 11.26
N GLU A 110 -3.42 10.75 10.04
CA GLU A 110 -3.12 12.07 9.50
C GLU A 110 -3.77 12.18 8.13
N ASN A 111 -4.45 13.29 7.88
CA ASN A 111 -5.00 13.58 6.56
C ASN A 111 -3.85 13.84 5.59
N PHE A 112 -4.02 13.47 4.33
CA PHE A 112 -2.98 13.69 3.32
C PHE A 112 -3.59 14.18 2.01
N ILE A 113 -2.75 14.84 1.21
CA ILE A 113 -3.05 15.11 -0.19
C ILE A 113 -2.24 14.12 -1.01
N GLY A 114 -2.86 13.49 -1.99
CA GLY A 114 -2.16 12.56 -2.86
C GLY A 114 -2.70 12.53 -4.28
N GLU A 115 -1.81 12.20 -5.21
CA GLU A 115 -2.16 11.87 -6.59
C GLU A 115 -2.43 10.37 -6.68
N LEU A 116 -3.61 10.02 -7.22
CA LEU A 116 -3.96 8.61 -7.43
C LEU A 116 -3.09 8.04 -8.56
N LEU A 117 -2.36 6.96 -8.25
CA LEU A 117 -1.52 6.24 -9.21
C LEU A 117 -2.17 4.96 -9.69
N LEU A 118 -2.63 4.11 -8.77
CA LEU A 118 -3.19 2.79 -9.12
C LEU A 118 -4.46 2.47 -8.34
N LYS A 119 -5.30 1.69 -8.99
CA LYS A 119 -6.51 1.07 -8.44
C LYS A 119 -6.40 -0.42 -8.65
N ILE A 120 -6.57 -1.22 -7.59
CA ILE A 120 -6.42 -2.69 -7.67
C ILE A 120 -7.55 -3.36 -6.92
N TRP A 121 -8.23 -4.30 -7.56
CA TRP A 121 -9.23 -5.11 -6.91
C TRP A 121 -8.59 -5.99 -5.83
N GLY A 122 -9.07 -5.89 -4.60
CA GLY A 122 -8.78 -6.81 -3.51
C GLY A 122 -10.01 -7.62 -3.12
N ASP A 123 -9.86 -8.50 -2.14
CA ASP A 123 -10.99 -9.30 -1.63
C ASP A 123 -12.00 -8.39 -0.92
N ASN A 124 -13.15 -8.16 -1.57
CA ASN A 124 -14.21 -7.25 -1.10
C ASN A 124 -13.75 -5.81 -0.80
N CYS A 125 -12.66 -5.38 -1.42
CA CYS A 125 -12.09 -4.04 -1.25
C CYS A 125 -11.41 -3.58 -2.54
N LEU A 126 -11.06 -2.30 -2.56
CA LEU A 126 -10.23 -1.67 -3.56
C LEU A 126 -8.97 -1.16 -2.86
N TRP A 127 -7.82 -1.54 -3.38
CA TRP A 127 -6.53 -0.98 -2.97
C TRP A 127 -6.22 0.22 -3.86
N LEU A 128 -6.00 1.35 -3.22
CA LEU A 128 -5.64 2.60 -3.88
C LEU A 128 -4.22 2.94 -3.52
N ILE A 129 -3.44 3.32 -4.53
CA ILE A 129 -2.04 3.70 -4.36
C ILE A 129 -1.93 5.17 -4.70
N PHE A 130 -1.40 5.93 -3.74
CA PHE A 130 -1.23 7.36 -3.85
C PHE A 130 0.25 7.73 -3.79
N LEU A 131 0.64 8.69 -4.61
CA LEU A 131 1.82 9.52 -4.39
C LEU A 131 1.40 10.66 -3.44
N VAL A 132 2.00 10.75 -2.26
CA VAL A 132 1.60 11.75 -1.23
C VAL A 132 2.64 12.83 -0.96
N ASP A 133 3.79 12.69 -1.62
CA ASP A 133 4.92 13.61 -1.70
C ASP A 133 5.69 13.20 -2.97
N ASP A 134 6.69 13.94 -3.42
CA ASP A 134 7.38 13.70 -4.70
C ASP A 134 8.01 12.30 -4.83
N ARG A 135 8.19 11.59 -3.70
CA ARG A 135 8.89 10.29 -3.62
C ARG A 135 8.11 9.19 -2.89
N LYS A 136 7.02 9.54 -2.21
CA LYS A 136 6.37 8.65 -1.24
C LYS A 136 5.11 8.04 -1.79
N VAL A 137 5.17 6.73 -2.04
CA VAL A 137 3.99 5.93 -2.40
C VAL A 137 3.42 5.20 -1.19
N ILE A 138 2.11 5.28 -1.03
CA ILE A 138 1.37 4.59 0.02
C ILE A 138 0.18 3.86 -0.58
N LYS A 139 -0.25 2.80 0.10
CA LYS A 139 -1.47 2.05 -0.20
C LYS A 139 -2.51 2.30 0.89
N ILE A 140 -3.74 2.59 0.48
CA ILE A 140 -4.91 2.60 1.35
C ILE A 140 -5.93 1.56 0.87
N VAL A 141 -6.70 1.02 1.81
CA VAL A 141 -7.75 0.04 1.53
C VAL A 141 -9.11 0.71 1.68
N VAL A 142 -9.92 0.64 0.64
CA VAL A 142 -11.30 1.12 0.64
C VAL A 142 -12.22 -0.09 0.52
N TYR A 143 -13.15 -0.25 1.46
CA TYR A 143 -14.05 -1.39 1.48
C TYR A 143 -15.33 -1.11 0.70
N ARG A 144 -15.95 -2.17 0.18
CA ARG A 144 -17.30 -2.07 -0.38
C ARG A 144 -18.31 -1.78 0.73
N ASP A 145 -19.22 -0.85 0.49
CA ASP A 145 -20.44 -0.72 1.29
C ASP A 145 -21.51 -1.74 0.85
N LYS A 146 -22.65 -1.74 1.55
CA LYS A 146 -23.80 -2.61 1.25
C LYS A 146 -24.42 -2.39 -0.15
N ASN A 147 -24.10 -1.27 -0.80
CA ASN A 147 -24.61 -0.91 -2.13
C ASN A 147 -23.56 -1.21 -3.23
N GLY A 148 -22.39 -1.75 -2.87
CA GLY A 148 -21.33 -2.10 -3.81
C GLY A 148 -20.38 -0.95 -4.17
N PHE A 149 -20.48 0.21 -3.53
CA PHE A 149 -19.57 1.34 -3.77
C PHE A 149 -18.33 1.29 -2.88
N TYR A 150 -17.19 1.74 -3.40
CA TYR A 150 -15.95 1.93 -2.65
C TYR A 150 -15.88 3.35 -2.11
N ALA A 151 -16.82 3.64 -1.22
CA ALA A 151 -17.10 4.97 -0.72
C ALA A 151 -16.52 5.17 0.69
N PRO A 152 -16.07 6.39 1.03
CA PRO A 152 -15.86 6.77 2.42
C PRO A 152 -17.14 6.58 3.22
N LYS A 153 -17.04 6.35 4.53
CA LYS A 153 -18.23 6.17 5.38
C LYS A 153 -19.24 7.34 5.29
N LYS A 154 -18.79 8.53 4.90
CA LYS A 154 -19.59 9.76 4.87
C LYS A 154 -19.86 10.34 3.48
N THR A 155 -19.32 9.80 2.38
CA THR A 155 -19.56 10.33 1.03
C THR A 155 -19.81 9.24 0.00
N LYS A 156 -20.61 9.51 -1.04
CA LYS A 156 -20.84 8.62 -2.18
C LYS A 156 -19.81 8.87 -3.28
N PHE A 157 -18.54 8.54 -3.03
CA PHE A 157 -17.49 8.61 -4.05
C PHE A 157 -17.09 7.19 -4.47
N ASP A 158 -16.99 6.91 -5.77
CA ASP A 158 -16.59 5.60 -6.28
C ASP A 158 -15.24 5.67 -6.98
N PHE A 159 -14.18 5.27 -6.27
CA PHE A 159 -12.85 5.20 -6.86
C PHE A 159 -12.74 4.18 -8.00
N SER A 160 -13.71 3.28 -8.19
CA SER A 160 -13.70 2.33 -9.30
C SER A 160 -14.22 2.92 -10.62
N ASP A 161 -14.57 4.20 -10.65
CA ASP A 161 -14.86 4.90 -11.88
C ASP A 161 -13.65 4.80 -12.83
N LYS A 162 -13.93 4.46 -14.09
CA LYS A 162 -12.92 4.33 -15.14
C LYS A 162 -12.32 5.67 -15.54
N ASP A 163 -12.99 6.78 -15.25
CA ASP A 163 -12.53 8.12 -15.61
C ASP A 163 -11.61 8.73 -14.52
N LEU A 164 -11.57 8.10 -13.33
CA LEU A 164 -10.73 8.51 -12.20
C LEU A 164 -9.40 7.74 -12.16
N TRP A 165 -8.46 8.07 -13.05
CA TRP A 165 -7.07 7.57 -13.01
C TRP A 165 -6.05 8.64 -12.65
N THR A 166 -6.43 9.89 -12.83
CA THR A 166 -5.56 11.04 -12.64
C THR A 166 -6.38 12.10 -11.93
N GLY A 167 -6.11 12.27 -10.65
CA GLY A 167 -6.78 13.28 -9.83
C GLY A 167 -5.94 13.50 -8.59
N ARG A 168 -6.03 14.71 -8.06
CA ARG A 168 -5.41 15.05 -6.80
C ARG A 168 -6.50 15.09 -5.75
N PHE A 169 -6.30 14.34 -4.68
CA PHE A 169 -7.32 14.15 -3.66
C PHE A 169 -6.77 14.54 -2.32
N LYS A 170 -7.55 15.27 -1.54
CA LYS A 170 -7.36 15.36 -0.11
C LYS A 170 -8.15 14.25 0.55
N ILE A 171 -7.43 13.36 1.21
CA ILE A 171 -7.98 12.19 1.90
C ILE A 171 -8.01 12.50 3.38
N ASN A 172 -9.22 12.63 3.92
CA ASN A 172 -9.42 12.68 5.35
C ASN A 172 -9.55 11.24 5.88
N VAL A 173 -8.77 10.94 6.91
CA VAL A 173 -8.67 9.58 7.42
C VAL A 173 -9.31 9.43 8.80
N LEU A 174 -9.81 8.23 9.07
CA LEU A 174 -10.23 7.80 10.40
C LEU A 174 -9.47 6.54 10.79
N GLN A 175 -8.77 6.60 11.92
CA GLN A 175 -8.12 5.43 12.50
C GLN A 175 -9.12 4.58 13.30
N ALA A 176 -9.02 3.26 13.16
CA ALA A 176 -9.83 2.31 13.93
C ALA A 176 -9.62 2.49 15.44
N LYS A 177 -10.72 2.54 16.22
CA LYS A 177 -10.65 2.44 17.67
C LYS A 177 -10.46 0.98 18.07
N THR A 178 -9.20 0.53 18.17
CA THR A 178 -8.84 -0.79 18.69
C THR A 178 -7.65 -0.70 19.64
N ASN A 179 -7.68 -1.52 20.68
CA ASN A 179 -6.57 -1.69 21.64
C ASN A 179 -5.79 -2.99 21.38
N THR A 180 -6.23 -3.83 20.44
CA THR A 180 -5.65 -5.16 20.19
C THR A 180 -4.61 -5.17 19.06
N ARG A 181 -4.41 -4.04 18.38
CA ARG A 181 -3.45 -3.90 17.28
C ARG A 181 -2.57 -2.69 17.52
N LEU A 182 -1.25 -2.87 17.42
CA LEU A 182 -0.31 -1.75 17.47
C LEU A 182 -0.50 -0.84 16.26
N LEU A 183 -0.51 -1.42 15.05
CA LEU A 183 -0.89 -0.71 13.83
C LEU A 183 -2.39 -0.76 13.64
N LYS A 184 -3.04 0.38 13.85
CA LYS A 184 -4.47 0.50 13.71
C LYS A 184 -4.80 0.77 12.24
N PRO A 185 -5.69 -0.02 11.62
CA PRO A 185 -6.13 0.24 10.27
C PRO A 185 -6.67 1.66 10.14
N VAL A 186 -6.35 2.28 9.02
CA VAL A 186 -6.84 3.59 8.64
C VAL A 186 -7.86 3.41 7.52
N TYR A 187 -8.97 4.12 7.64
CA TYR A 187 -10.05 4.13 6.65
C TYR A 187 -10.20 5.53 6.08
N VAL A 188 -10.69 5.60 4.85
CA VAL A 188 -11.11 6.86 4.26
C VAL A 188 -12.43 7.32 4.90
N ASP A 189 -12.42 8.50 5.52
CA ASP A 189 -13.62 9.12 6.10
C ASP A 189 -14.32 10.04 5.13
N ASN A 190 -13.54 10.91 4.48
CA ASN A 190 -14.01 11.86 3.48
C ASN A 190 -12.93 12.09 2.42
N ILE A 191 -13.37 12.48 1.22
CA ILE A 191 -12.51 12.82 0.09
C ILE A 191 -12.95 14.18 -0.43
N GLU A 192 -11.97 15.03 -0.71
CA GLU A 192 -12.15 16.27 -1.45
C GLU A 192 -11.30 16.17 -2.72
N ILE A 193 -11.95 16.36 -3.87
CA ILE A 193 -11.29 16.43 -5.18
C ILE A 193 -10.70 17.82 -5.28
N LEU A 194 -9.40 17.91 -5.59
CA LEU A 194 -8.66 19.18 -5.66
C LEU A 194 -8.37 19.63 -7.09
N ASP A 195 -9.06 19.04 -8.06
CA ASP A 195 -8.93 19.36 -9.49
C ASP A 195 -9.18 20.85 -9.77
#